data_AF-A0A812TPF5-F1
#
_entry.id   AF-A0A812TPF5-F1
#
_cell.length_a   1.000
_cell.length_b   1.000
_cell.length_c   1.000
_cell.angle_alpha   90.00
_cell.angle_beta   90.00
_cell.angle_gamma   90.00
#
_symmetry.space_group_name_H-M   'P 1'
#
loop_
_entity.id
_entity.type
_entity.pdbx_description
1 polymer ?
#
loop_
_entity_poly.entity_id
_entity_poly.type
_entity_poly.pdbx_seq_one_letter_code
_entity_poly.pdbx_strand_id
1 'polypeptide(L)'
;MAVFGCGAHFHAEEDAPGEFVEPAEVAKWIDEASCIAVDVREDFEIQERGPLPGAFQLSSGSIMFAKPDLDKKLDSLRRNSKPLVCYTDKGVEKSRCGVVCQWLVDKGFPPERLRRLKGGRDAWQAEGYPTCVYGDEMWQLASHAQLSAAPVGPALRWHVIGGAEKGGILVREGAALTSPACDARLTTSSVLEQVQLKGDRLCYKLLEGDGPKTGWVSIRLSDKELCVLHEQCPTQRLLGSVVKIRGLQTDAGKALNGQEGLVQSFDESKQRLVVTVYATGKEQAVKVTNLIPKP
;
A
#
# COMPACT_ATOMS: atom_id res chain seq x y z
N MET A 1 -23.18 -5.17 -39.57
CA MET A 1 -23.96 -4.36 -38.61
C MET A 1 -24.89 -5.29 -37.86
N ALA A 2 -24.58 -5.57 -36.60
CA ALA A 2 -25.52 -6.17 -35.67
C ALA A 2 -25.59 -5.23 -34.48
N VAL A 3 -26.76 -4.66 -34.25
CA VAL A 3 -27.09 -3.77 -33.13
C VAL A 3 -27.90 -4.63 -32.17
N PHE A 4 -27.52 -4.76 -30.89
CA PHE A 4 -28.45 -4.95 -29.76
C PHE A 4 -27.76 -4.75 -28.39
N GLY A 5 -28.39 -3.93 -27.54
CA GLY A 5 -28.53 -4.13 -26.08
C GLY A 5 -27.32 -3.85 -25.18
N CYS A 6 -27.29 -2.66 -24.57
CA CYS A 6 -26.28 -2.16 -23.61
C CYS A 6 -24.94 -1.77 -24.28
N GLY A 7 -24.91 -0.54 -24.78
CA GLY A 7 -23.81 0.03 -25.56
C GLY A 7 -22.56 0.31 -24.74
N ALA A 8 -21.63 -0.63 -24.71
CA ALA A 8 -20.23 -0.34 -24.52
C ALA A 8 -19.52 -0.54 -25.86
N HIS A 9 -19.42 0.52 -26.64
CA HIS A 9 -18.36 0.58 -27.65
C HIS A 9 -17.02 0.56 -26.89
N PHE A 10 -16.12 -0.37 -27.23
CA PHE A 10 -14.74 -0.41 -26.70
C PHE A 10 -13.95 0.75 -27.32
N HIS A 11 -14.29 1.99 -26.97
CA HIS A 11 -13.50 3.16 -27.29
C HIS A 11 -12.69 3.50 -26.04
N ALA A 12 -11.37 3.47 -26.18
CA ALA A 12 -10.51 4.06 -25.18
C ALA A 12 -10.76 5.57 -25.15
N GLU A 13 -11.16 6.08 -23.99
CA GLU A 13 -11.25 7.53 -23.73
C GLU A 13 -9.85 8.11 -23.52
N GLU A 14 -9.68 9.42 -23.76
CA GLU A 14 -8.41 10.11 -23.52
C GLU A 14 -7.99 10.06 -22.04
N ASP A 15 -8.95 9.90 -21.13
CA ASP A 15 -8.75 9.84 -19.67
C ASP A 15 -8.66 8.40 -19.12
N ALA A 16 -8.35 7.40 -19.96
CA ALA A 16 -8.27 6.01 -19.52
C ALA A 16 -7.28 5.83 -18.36
N PRO A 17 -7.67 5.14 -17.26
CA PRO A 17 -6.87 5.08 -16.04
C PRO A 17 -5.55 4.33 -16.23
N GLY A 18 -4.60 4.67 -15.38
CA GLY A 18 -3.27 4.07 -15.34
C GLY A 18 -2.25 4.90 -16.10
N GLU A 19 -1.28 5.43 -15.36
CA GLU A 19 -0.19 6.22 -15.92
C GLU A 19 0.69 5.38 -16.84
N PHE A 20 1.19 6.01 -17.90
CA PHE A 20 2.19 5.40 -18.77
C PHE A 20 3.54 5.29 -18.08
N VAL A 21 4.14 4.12 -18.17
CA VAL A 21 5.46 3.80 -17.61
C VAL A 21 6.39 3.40 -18.76
N GLU A 22 7.62 3.91 -18.73
CA GLU A 22 8.62 3.61 -19.75
C GLU A 22 9.08 2.14 -19.69
N PRO A 23 9.42 1.50 -20.83
CA PRO A 23 9.85 0.10 -20.84
C PRO A 23 11.01 -0.21 -19.89
N ALA A 24 12.01 0.67 -19.80
CA ALA A 24 13.13 0.51 -18.89
C ALA A 24 12.74 0.42 -17.40
N GLU A 25 11.74 1.18 -16.97
CA GLU A 25 11.25 1.11 -15.58
C GLU A 25 10.45 -0.17 -15.35
N VAL A 26 9.62 -0.58 -16.31
CA VAL A 26 8.88 -1.85 -16.24
C VAL A 26 9.84 -3.04 -16.23
N ALA A 27 10.93 -2.99 -16.99
CA ALA A 27 11.94 -4.04 -17.02
C ALA A 27 12.58 -4.25 -15.65
N LYS A 28 12.97 -3.15 -14.99
CA LYS A 28 13.46 -3.18 -13.60
C LYS A 28 12.42 -3.79 -12.66
N TRP A 29 11.14 -3.43 -12.78
CA TRP A 29 10.10 -3.99 -11.92
C TRP A 29 9.85 -5.48 -12.16
N ILE A 30 9.99 -5.96 -13.40
CA ILE A 30 9.88 -7.37 -13.73
C ILE A 30 11.06 -8.15 -13.12
N ASP A 31 12.29 -7.65 -13.25
CA ASP A 31 13.50 -8.28 -12.68
C ASP A 31 13.44 -8.34 -11.15
N GLU A 32 12.92 -7.30 -10.50
CA GLU A 32 12.72 -7.23 -9.05
C GLU A 32 11.45 -7.97 -8.57
N ALA A 33 10.66 -8.53 -9.50
CA ALA A 33 9.33 -9.08 -9.24
C ALA A 33 8.41 -8.13 -8.46
N SER A 34 8.56 -6.82 -8.64
CA SER A 34 7.84 -5.77 -7.92
C SER A 34 6.59 -5.26 -8.64
N CYS A 35 6.35 -5.70 -9.89
CA CYS A 35 5.08 -5.52 -10.61
C CYS A 35 4.47 -6.85 -11.08
N ILE A 36 3.24 -6.79 -11.60
CA ILE A 36 2.64 -7.86 -12.40
C ILE A 36 2.40 -7.29 -13.79
N ALA A 37 3.08 -7.83 -14.81
CA ALA A 37 2.77 -7.50 -16.20
C ALA A 37 1.44 -8.14 -16.58
N VAL A 38 0.53 -7.38 -17.19
CA VAL A 38 -0.80 -7.86 -17.61
C VAL A 38 -0.90 -7.73 -19.13
N ASP A 39 -0.80 -8.87 -19.81
CA ASP A 39 -0.93 -8.95 -21.25
C ASP A 39 -2.42 -8.97 -21.63
N VAL A 40 -2.88 -7.88 -22.24
CA VAL A 40 -4.29 -7.72 -22.63
C VAL A 40 -4.54 -8.01 -24.12
N ARG A 41 -3.54 -8.58 -24.81
CA ARG A 41 -3.66 -9.04 -26.19
C ARG A 41 -4.51 -10.31 -26.26
N GLU A 42 -4.95 -10.64 -27.46
CA GLU A 42 -5.67 -11.89 -27.72
C GLU A 42 -4.72 -13.08 -27.76
N ASP A 43 -5.26 -14.27 -27.47
CA ASP A 43 -4.49 -15.50 -27.30
C ASP A 43 -3.61 -15.81 -28.53
N PHE A 44 -4.07 -15.49 -29.74
CA PHE A 44 -3.31 -15.68 -30.99
C PHE A 44 -2.10 -14.73 -31.10
N GLU A 45 -2.21 -13.47 -30.67
CA GLU A 45 -1.12 -12.49 -30.69
C GLU A 45 -0.02 -12.92 -29.70
N ILE A 46 -0.41 -13.48 -28.55
CA ILE A 46 0.49 -13.99 -27.52
C ILE A 46 1.22 -15.24 -28.02
N GLN A 47 0.54 -16.14 -28.72
CA GLN A 47 1.14 -17.34 -29.29
C GLN A 47 2.13 -17.01 -30.41
N GLU A 48 1.80 -16.06 -31.28
CA GLU A 48 2.63 -15.68 -32.43
C GLU A 48 3.85 -14.86 -32.01
N ARG A 49 3.65 -13.87 -31.14
CA ARG A 49 4.68 -12.88 -30.81
C ARG A 49 5.30 -13.10 -29.44
N GLY A 50 4.72 -13.92 -28.57
CA GLY A 50 5.22 -14.15 -27.22
C GLY A 50 4.92 -12.99 -26.25
N PRO A 51 4.67 -13.27 -24.96
CA PRO A 51 4.48 -12.25 -23.93
C PRO A 51 5.79 -11.69 -23.37
N LEU A 52 5.69 -10.62 -22.58
CA LEU A 52 6.72 -10.26 -21.59
C LEU A 52 6.91 -11.42 -20.59
N PRO A 53 8.10 -11.56 -19.98
CA PRO A 53 8.36 -12.60 -18.99
C PRO A 53 7.31 -12.62 -17.88
N GLY A 54 6.67 -13.77 -17.67
CA GLY A 54 5.72 -13.99 -16.58
C GLY A 54 4.37 -13.27 -16.69
N ALA A 55 4.10 -12.59 -17.80
CA ALA A 55 2.90 -11.76 -17.91
C ALA A 55 1.60 -12.55 -17.69
N PHE A 56 0.73 -11.98 -16.86
CA PHE A 56 -0.62 -12.46 -16.58
C PHE A 56 -1.54 -12.16 -17.77
N GLN A 57 -2.19 -13.17 -18.31
CA GLN A 57 -3.05 -13.02 -19.49
C GLN A 57 -4.47 -12.57 -19.10
N LEU A 58 -4.91 -11.47 -19.70
CA LEU A 58 -6.26 -10.92 -19.53
C LEU A 58 -6.77 -10.36 -20.86
N SER A 59 -7.04 -11.25 -21.83
CA SER A 59 -7.50 -10.88 -23.17
C SER A 59 -8.89 -10.23 -23.18
N SER A 60 -9.14 -9.34 -24.16
CA SER A 60 -10.42 -8.64 -24.27
C SER A 60 -11.57 -9.62 -24.55
N GLY A 61 -11.31 -10.67 -25.34
CA GLY A 61 -12.27 -11.77 -25.52
C GLY A 61 -12.64 -12.47 -24.21
N SER A 62 -11.66 -12.71 -23.32
CA SER A 62 -11.94 -13.33 -22.01
C SER A 62 -12.84 -12.47 -21.13
N ILE A 63 -12.66 -11.14 -21.20
CA ILE A 63 -13.50 -10.15 -20.50
C ILE A 63 -14.90 -10.08 -21.12
N MET A 64 -14.97 -9.89 -22.44
CA MET A 64 -16.22 -9.67 -23.18
C MET A 64 -17.19 -10.85 -23.04
N PHE A 65 -16.67 -12.07 -23.09
CA PHE A 65 -17.48 -13.28 -22.96
C PHE A 65 -17.58 -13.79 -21.52
N ALA A 66 -17.09 -13.02 -20.54
CA ALA A 66 -17.14 -13.33 -19.11
C ALA A 66 -16.82 -14.81 -18.83
N LYS A 67 -15.65 -15.27 -19.29
CA LYS A 67 -15.27 -16.70 -19.18
C LYS A 67 -15.46 -17.17 -17.72
N PRO A 68 -15.99 -18.38 -17.47
CA PRO A 68 -16.36 -18.83 -16.12
C PRO A 68 -15.23 -18.82 -15.08
N ASP A 69 -13.97 -18.87 -15.53
CA ASP A 69 -12.77 -18.84 -14.70
C ASP A 69 -12.21 -17.43 -14.45
N LEU A 70 -12.80 -16.39 -15.06
CA LEU A 70 -12.28 -15.02 -15.03
C LEU A 70 -12.19 -14.46 -13.61
N ASP A 71 -13.24 -14.62 -12.79
CA ASP A 71 -13.21 -14.15 -11.39
C ASP A 71 -12.15 -14.88 -10.56
N LYS A 72 -12.02 -16.20 -10.72
CA LYS A 72 -10.98 -17.00 -10.05
C LYS A 72 -9.57 -16.56 -10.49
N LYS A 73 -9.40 -16.21 -11.76
CA LYS A 73 -8.15 -15.64 -12.28
C LYS A 73 -7.85 -14.30 -11.61
N LEU A 74 -8.84 -13.42 -11.49
CA LEU A 74 -8.69 -12.13 -10.81
C LEU A 74 -8.34 -12.27 -9.32
N ASP A 75 -8.76 -13.33 -8.63
CA ASP A 75 -8.39 -13.56 -7.22
C ASP A 75 -6.88 -13.63 -6.99
N SER A 76 -6.10 -14.09 -7.97
CA SER A 76 -4.64 -14.04 -7.90
C SER A 76 -4.09 -12.61 -7.90
N LEU A 77 -4.69 -11.72 -8.70
CA LEU A 77 -4.34 -10.31 -8.73
C LEU A 77 -4.85 -9.56 -7.48
N ARG A 78 -6.05 -9.90 -6.98
CA ARG A 78 -6.65 -9.29 -5.79
C ARG A 78 -5.86 -9.56 -4.52
N ARG A 79 -5.25 -10.74 -4.41
CA ARG A 79 -4.40 -11.13 -3.27
C ARG A 79 -3.04 -10.42 -3.24
N ASN A 80 -2.75 -9.60 -4.24
CA ASN A 80 -1.49 -8.90 -4.39
C ASN A 80 -1.74 -7.37 -4.40
N SER A 81 -0.74 -6.56 -4.06
CA SER A 81 -0.80 -5.08 -4.09
C SER A 81 0.18 -4.44 -5.08
N LYS A 82 1.04 -5.24 -5.75
CA LYS A 82 2.00 -4.80 -6.77
C LYS A 82 1.29 -4.07 -7.92
N PRO A 83 1.93 -3.06 -8.54
CA PRO A 83 1.41 -2.40 -9.73
C PRO A 83 1.03 -3.41 -10.82
N LEU A 84 -0.11 -3.20 -11.46
CA LEU A 84 -0.58 -3.96 -12.61
C LEU A 84 -0.22 -3.19 -13.88
N VAL A 85 0.79 -3.65 -14.61
CA VAL A 85 1.27 -3.00 -15.83
C VAL A 85 0.57 -3.61 -17.04
N CYS A 86 -0.53 -2.99 -17.47
CA CYS A 86 -1.32 -3.46 -18.60
C CYS A 86 -0.69 -3.05 -19.93
N TYR A 87 -0.61 -3.98 -20.89
CA TYR A 87 -0.02 -3.69 -22.19
C TYR A 87 -0.68 -4.44 -23.35
N THR A 88 -0.66 -3.80 -24.52
CA THR A 88 -0.86 -4.44 -25.83
C THR A 88 0.44 -4.40 -26.63
N ASP A 89 0.41 -4.83 -27.89
CA ASP A 89 1.55 -4.65 -28.80
C ASP A 89 1.97 -3.17 -28.92
N LYS A 90 0.98 -2.27 -28.91
CA LYS A 90 1.18 -0.82 -28.87
C LYS A 90 0.72 -0.25 -27.53
N GLY A 91 1.38 0.79 -27.05
CA GLY A 91 1.06 1.47 -25.79
C GLY A 91 0.79 2.94 -26.03
N VAL A 92 -0.34 3.25 -26.67
CA VAL A 92 -0.79 4.59 -27.03
C VAL A 92 -2.08 4.95 -26.28
N GLU A 93 -2.42 6.23 -26.17
CA GLU A 93 -3.60 6.72 -25.43
C GLU A 93 -4.86 5.89 -25.72
N LYS A 94 -5.16 5.67 -27.00
CA LYS A 94 -6.31 4.88 -27.45
C LYS A 94 -5.93 3.42 -27.75
N SER A 95 -5.79 2.61 -26.71
CA SER A 95 -5.46 1.17 -26.83
C SER A 95 -6.30 0.29 -25.91
N ARG A 96 -6.36 -1.02 -26.20
CA ARG A 96 -7.12 -1.99 -25.39
C ARG A 96 -6.68 -2.01 -23.93
N CYS A 97 -5.40 -1.73 -23.64
CA CYS A 97 -4.95 -1.69 -22.25
C CYS A 97 -5.62 -0.58 -21.44
N GLY A 98 -5.98 0.57 -22.05
CA GLY A 98 -6.77 1.60 -21.37
C GLY A 98 -8.18 1.14 -21.01
N VAL A 99 -8.85 0.43 -21.92
CA VAL A 99 -10.19 -0.12 -21.68
C VAL A 99 -10.16 -1.22 -20.60
N VAL A 100 -9.14 -2.09 -20.63
CA VAL A 100 -8.98 -3.13 -19.60
C VAL A 100 -8.64 -2.50 -18.24
N CYS A 101 -7.83 -1.44 -18.19
CA CYS A 101 -7.60 -0.69 -16.96
C CYS A 101 -8.91 -0.15 -16.39
N GLN A 102 -9.76 0.49 -17.20
CA GLN A 102 -11.07 0.95 -16.74
C GLN A 102 -11.94 -0.20 -16.23
N TRP A 103 -11.98 -1.31 -16.96
CA TRP A 103 -12.71 -2.49 -16.53
C TRP A 103 -12.20 -3.07 -15.20
N LEU A 104 -10.89 -3.05 -14.95
CA LEU A 104 -10.31 -3.45 -13.67
C LEU A 104 -10.74 -2.49 -12.54
N VAL A 105 -10.83 -1.19 -12.79
CA VAL A 105 -11.39 -0.22 -11.82
C VAL A 105 -12.84 -0.57 -11.49
N ASP A 106 -13.66 -0.86 -12.50
CA ASP A 106 -15.07 -1.26 -12.32
C ASP A 106 -15.20 -2.58 -11.53
N LYS A 107 -14.18 -3.44 -11.60
CA LYS A 107 -14.04 -4.68 -10.80
C LYS A 107 -13.44 -4.45 -9.41
N GLY A 108 -13.25 -3.19 -9.00
CA GLY A 108 -12.81 -2.79 -7.66
C GLY A 108 -11.30 -2.78 -7.46
N PHE A 109 -10.50 -2.80 -8.54
CA PHE A 109 -9.05 -2.59 -8.43
C PHE A 109 -8.77 -1.08 -8.24
N PRO A 110 -7.87 -0.69 -7.32
CA PRO A 110 -7.56 0.71 -7.10
C PRO A 110 -6.89 1.33 -8.33
N PRO A 111 -7.34 2.50 -8.83
CA PRO A 111 -6.77 3.12 -10.03
C PRO A 111 -5.28 3.45 -9.88
N GLU A 112 -4.82 3.78 -8.67
CA GLU A 112 -3.42 4.04 -8.34
C GLU A 112 -2.51 2.81 -8.48
N ARG A 113 -3.09 1.60 -8.60
CA ARG A 113 -2.36 0.35 -8.84
C ARG A 113 -2.17 0.08 -10.33
N LEU A 114 -2.94 0.73 -11.20
CA LEU A 114 -2.91 0.47 -12.64
C LEU A 114 -1.82 1.31 -13.29
N ARG A 115 -1.08 0.69 -14.20
CA ARG A 115 -0.06 1.31 -15.04
C ARG A 115 -0.23 0.79 -16.47
N ARG A 116 0.28 1.54 -17.44
CA ARG A 116 0.25 1.17 -18.85
C ARG A 116 1.66 1.17 -19.40
N LEU A 117 2.08 0.11 -20.07
CA LEU A 117 3.40 0.10 -20.72
C LEU A 117 3.38 1.06 -21.91
N LYS A 118 4.21 2.11 -21.86
CA LYS A 118 4.32 3.09 -22.93
C LYS A 118 4.93 2.45 -24.17
N GLY A 119 4.34 2.72 -25.33
CA GLY A 119 4.76 2.09 -26.59
C GLY A 119 4.45 0.60 -26.70
N GLY A 120 4.10 -0.08 -25.59
CA GLY A 120 3.68 -1.48 -25.56
C GLY A 120 4.83 -2.44 -25.81
N ARG A 121 4.50 -3.66 -26.24
CA ARG A 121 5.49 -4.69 -26.56
C ARG A 121 6.43 -4.26 -27.70
N ASP A 122 5.96 -3.47 -28.67
CA ASP A 122 6.79 -3.00 -29.78
C ASP A 122 7.95 -2.12 -29.27
N ALA A 123 7.69 -1.20 -28.33
CA ALA A 123 8.75 -0.39 -27.70
C ALA A 123 9.65 -1.22 -26.79
N TRP A 124 9.07 -2.13 -26.00
CA TRP A 124 9.83 -3.08 -25.18
C TRP A 124 10.86 -3.87 -26.00
N GLN A 125 10.46 -4.41 -27.15
CA GLN A 125 11.37 -5.12 -28.04
C GLN A 125 12.38 -4.18 -28.72
N ALA A 126 11.97 -2.96 -29.10
CA ALA A 126 12.86 -1.98 -29.70
C ALA A 126 14.00 -1.56 -28.76
N GLU A 127 13.75 -1.56 -27.45
CA GLU A 127 14.76 -1.32 -26.41
C GLU A 127 15.59 -2.57 -26.06
N GLY A 128 15.30 -3.73 -26.67
CA GLY A 128 16.08 -4.96 -26.54
C GLY A 128 15.70 -5.84 -25.34
N TYR A 129 14.57 -5.57 -24.69
CA TYR A 129 14.11 -6.39 -23.56
C TYR A 129 13.50 -7.73 -24.02
N PRO A 130 13.65 -8.80 -23.22
CA PRO A 130 13.29 -10.15 -23.65
C PRO A 130 11.77 -10.36 -23.72
N THR A 131 11.35 -11.23 -24.62
CA THR A 131 10.02 -11.87 -24.61
C THR A 131 10.20 -13.37 -24.41
N CYS A 132 9.16 -14.06 -23.94
CA CYS A 132 9.20 -15.50 -23.71
C CYS A 132 8.24 -16.25 -24.65
N VAL A 133 8.31 -17.57 -24.67
CA VAL A 133 7.23 -18.40 -25.23
C VAL A 133 6.20 -18.61 -24.13
N TYR A 134 4.92 -18.41 -24.43
CA TYR A 134 3.88 -18.57 -23.42
C TYR A 134 3.87 -20.00 -22.85
N GLY A 135 3.95 -20.11 -21.53
CA GLY A 135 3.94 -21.40 -20.83
C GLY A 135 5.27 -22.15 -20.82
N ASP A 136 6.34 -21.61 -21.41
CA ASP A 136 7.69 -22.18 -21.28
C ASP A 136 8.25 -22.03 -19.86
N GLU A 137 9.39 -22.66 -19.57
CA GLU A 137 10.01 -22.65 -18.24
C GLU A 137 10.35 -21.23 -17.77
N MET A 138 10.87 -20.37 -18.66
CA MET A 138 11.22 -18.99 -18.35
C MET A 138 9.98 -18.17 -17.99
N TRP A 139 8.89 -18.33 -18.75
CA TRP A 139 7.61 -17.69 -18.49
C TRP A 139 7.01 -18.22 -17.18
N GLN A 140 7.04 -19.53 -16.92
CA GLN A 140 6.51 -20.11 -15.69
C GLN A 140 7.26 -19.62 -14.45
N LEU A 141 8.59 -19.58 -14.48
CA LEU A 141 9.41 -19.07 -13.39
C LEU A 141 9.12 -17.59 -13.12
N ALA A 142 9.07 -16.75 -14.16
CA ALA A 142 8.75 -15.33 -14.04
C ALA A 142 7.30 -15.11 -13.58
N SER A 143 6.36 -15.92 -14.06
CA SER A 143 4.94 -15.87 -13.66
C SER A 143 4.81 -16.23 -12.18
N HIS A 144 5.51 -17.27 -11.74
CA HIS A 144 5.57 -17.63 -10.33
C HIS A 144 6.22 -16.51 -9.50
N ALA A 145 7.30 -15.87 -9.94
CA ALA A 145 7.90 -14.75 -9.21
C ALA A 145 6.95 -13.54 -9.12
N GLN A 146 6.30 -13.16 -10.23
CA GLN A 146 5.38 -12.01 -10.28
C GLN A 146 4.10 -12.25 -9.48
N LEU A 147 3.47 -13.43 -9.64
CA LEU A 147 2.21 -13.82 -9.00
C LEU A 147 2.39 -14.49 -7.64
N SER A 148 3.60 -14.92 -7.29
CA SER A 148 3.90 -15.23 -5.90
C SER A 148 3.53 -14.00 -5.09
N ALA A 149 2.93 -14.25 -3.93
CA ALA A 149 2.88 -13.25 -2.89
C ALA A 149 4.32 -13.01 -2.43
N ALA A 150 5.14 -12.33 -3.25
CA ALA A 150 6.26 -11.58 -2.73
C ALA A 150 5.67 -10.67 -1.66
N PRO A 151 6.31 -10.56 -0.49
CA PRO A 151 5.77 -9.84 0.64
C PRO A 151 5.33 -8.48 0.12
N VAL A 152 4.09 -8.10 0.42
CA VAL A 152 3.67 -6.70 0.44
C VAL A 152 4.90 -5.93 0.93
N GLY A 153 5.48 -5.04 0.12
CA GLY A 153 6.57 -4.20 0.60
C GLY A 153 6.15 -3.70 1.98
N PRO A 154 6.98 -3.91 3.01
CA PRO A 154 6.55 -4.41 4.33
C PRO A 154 5.18 -3.87 4.69
N ALA A 155 4.15 -4.73 4.69
CA ALA A 155 2.76 -4.33 4.91
C ALA A 155 2.71 -3.23 5.97
N LEU A 156 2.35 -2.01 5.56
CA LEU A 156 2.60 -0.81 6.38
C LEU A 156 1.99 -1.04 7.75
N ARG A 157 2.87 -1.17 8.74
CA ARG A 157 2.45 -1.43 10.11
C ARG A 157 2.13 -0.11 10.78
N TRP A 158 1.08 -0.10 11.57
CA TRP A 158 0.67 1.05 12.36
C TRP A 158 0.67 0.67 13.85
N HIS A 159 1.12 1.58 14.70
CA HIS A 159 0.96 1.49 16.14
C HIS A 159 -0.19 2.37 16.60
N VAL A 160 -1.08 1.80 17.39
CA VAL A 160 -2.07 2.57 18.14
C VAL A 160 -1.35 3.23 19.31
N ILE A 161 -1.25 4.56 19.32
CA ILE A 161 -0.62 5.31 20.40
C ILE A 161 -1.62 6.12 21.23
N GLY A 162 -2.82 6.38 20.72
CA GLY A 162 -3.83 7.19 21.40
C GLY A 162 -5.03 6.40 21.96
N GLY A 163 -5.90 7.09 22.69
CA GLY A 163 -7.16 6.54 23.20
C GLY A 163 -7.07 5.81 24.54
N ALA A 164 -5.89 5.78 25.18
CA ALA A 164 -5.68 5.14 26.48
C ALA A 164 -6.68 5.62 27.55
N GLU A 165 -7.00 6.92 27.57
CA GLU A 165 -7.95 7.49 28.52
C GLU A 165 -9.40 6.99 28.34
N LYS A 166 -9.69 6.36 27.20
CA LYS A 166 -10.99 5.75 26.86
C LYS A 166 -10.92 4.23 26.71
N GLY A 167 -9.82 3.60 27.15
CA GLY A 167 -9.60 2.16 27.00
C GLY A 167 -9.34 1.69 25.57
N GLY A 168 -8.85 2.59 24.70
CA GLY A 168 -8.54 2.31 23.30
C GLY A 168 -9.32 3.16 22.29
N ILE A 169 -9.01 2.98 21.01
CA ILE A 169 -9.62 3.73 19.91
C ILE A 169 -10.89 3.04 19.40
N LEU A 170 -11.84 3.86 18.95
CA LEU A 170 -13.13 3.39 18.44
C LEU A 170 -12.95 2.76 17.06
N VAL A 171 -13.38 1.50 16.93
CA VAL A 171 -13.44 0.79 15.65
C VAL A 171 -14.84 0.91 15.07
N ARG A 172 -14.94 1.15 13.76
CA ARG A 172 -16.20 1.14 13.01
C ARG A 172 -16.18 0.05 11.94
N GLU A 173 -17.35 -0.46 11.59
CA GLU A 173 -17.50 -1.45 10.53
C GLU A 173 -17.23 -0.87 9.13
N GLY A 174 -17.38 0.45 8.98
CA GLY A 174 -17.18 1.17 7.72
C GLY A 174 -16.34 2.44 7.84
N ALA A 175 -15.90 2.93 6.69
CA ALA A 175 -15.03 4.10 6.61
C ALA A 175 -15.68 5.39 7.12
N ALA A 176 -17.00 5.53 6.97
CA ALA A 176 -17.72 6.74 7.35
C ALA A 176 -17.79 6.91 8.88
N LEU A 177 -17.80 8.16 9.36
CA LEU A 177 -17.98 8.46 10.79
C LEU A 177 -19.38 8.10 11.32
N THR A 178 -20.34 7.91 10.42
CA THR A 178 -21.70 7.47 10.72
C THR A 178 -21.88 5.96 10.66
N SER A 179 -20.87 5.20 10.20
CA SER A 179 -20.95 3.73 10.16
C SER A 179 -21.07 3.14 11.58
N PRO A 180 -21.72 1.99 11.76
CA PRO A 180 -21.84 1.32 13.06
C PRO A 180 -20.48 1.18 13.74
N ALA A 181 -20.45 1.46 15.04
CA ALA A 181 -19.29 1.19 15.88
C ALA A 181 -19.30 -0.28 16.29
N CYS A 182 -18.12 -0.89 16.35
CA CYS A 182 -17.99 -2.22 16.93
C CYS A 182 -18.17 -2.18 18.46
N ASP A 183 -18.58 -3.30 19.03
CA ASP A 183 -18.80 -3.42 20.48
C ASP A 183 -17.50 -3.28 21.29
N ALA A 184 -16.37 -3.68 20.70
CA ALA A 184 -15.05 -3.58 21.31
C ALA A 184 -14.21 -2.45 20.70
N ARG A 185 -13.38 -1.83 21.55
CA ARG A 185 -12.35 -0.86 21.13
C ARG A 185 -11.05 -1.59 20.81
N LEU A 186 -10.23 -0.95 20.00
CA LEU A 186 -8.88 -1.40 19.73
C LEU A 186 -7.93 -0.79 20.76
N THR A 187 -7.25 -1.64 21.53
CA THR A 187 -6.40 -1.23 22.65
C THR A 187 -5.19 -0.41 22.20
N THR A 188 -4.73 0.50 23.06
CA THR A 188 -3.45 1.21 22.87
C THR A 188 -2.30 0.19 22.82
N SER A 189 -1.23 0.56 22.11
CA SER A 189 -0.07 -0.30 21.83
C SER A 189 -0.35 -1.49 20.88
N SER A 190 -1.56 -1.62 20.33
CA SER A 190 -1.85 -2.58 19.26
C SER A 190 -1.05 -2.30 17.99
N VAL A 191 -0.65 -3.36 17.29
CA VAL A 191 0.05 -3.31 15.99
C VAL A 191 -0.91 -3.73 14.90
N LEU A 192 -1.04 -2.90 13.87
CA LEU A 192 -2.00 -3.08 12.79
C LEU A 192 -1.30 -3.19 11.45
N GLU A 193 -1.84 -4.01 10.58
CA GLU A 193 -1.52 -4.03 9.16
C GLU A 193 -2.49 -3.11 8.41
N GLN A 194 -1.95 -2.19 7.60
CA GLN A 194 -2.76 -1.36 6.72
C GLN A 194 -3.39 -2.19 5.62
N VAL A 195 -4.72 -2.19 5.58
CA VAL A 195 -5.50 -2.75 4.46
C VAL A 195 -5.86 -1.64 3.47
N GLN A 196 -6.33 -0.49 3.96
CA GLN A 196 -6.69 0.65 3.12
C GLN A 196 -6.58 1.96 3.92
N LEU A 197 -6.18 3.06 3.29
CA LEU A 197 -6.18 4.40 3.89
C LEU A 197 -7.05 5.34 3.05
N LYS A 198 -8.02 6.02 3.69
CA LYS A 198 -8.91 7.01 3.06
C LYS A 198 -8.88 8.30 3.88
N GLY A 199 -8.02 9.24 3.48
CA GLY A 199 -7.73 10.43 4.29
C GLY A 199 -7.23 10.01 5.67
N ASP A 200 -7.94 10.43 6.73
CA ASP A 200 -7.59 10.09 8.11
C ASP A 200 -8.21 8.78 8.61
N ARG A 201 -8.77 7.95 7.72
CA ARG A 201 -9.47 6.70 8.06
C ARG A 201 -8.66 5.50 7.59
N LEU A 202 -8.21 4.68 8.54
CA LEU A 202 -7.43 3.48 8.32
C LEU A 202 -8.31 2.24 8.45
N CYS A 203 -8.46 1.50 7.35
CA CYS A 203 -8.92 0.12 7.36
C CYS A 203 -7.73 -0.78 7.70
N TYR A 204 -7.90 -1.65 8.69
CA TYR A 204 -6.80 -2.42 9.22
C TYR A 204 -7.14 -3.89 9.43
N LYS A 205 -6.08 -4.68 9.61
CA LYS A 205 -6.08 -6.01 10.21
C LYS A 205 -5.19 -6.02 11.45
N LEU A 206 -5.67 -6.55 12.55
CA LEU A 206 -4.94 -6.62 13.81
C LEU A 206 -3.82 -7.66 13.71
N LEU A 207 -2.59 -7.27 14.02
CA LEU A 207 -1.45 -8.17 14.13
C LEU A 207 -1.16 -8.54 15.59
N GLU A 208 -1.09 -7.54 16.47
CA GLU A 208 -0.80 -7.70 17.90
C GLU A 208 -1.67 -6.76 18.74
N GLY A 209 -2.03 -7.19 19.96
CA GLY A 209 -2.92 -6.44 20.87
C GLY A 209 -4.35 -6.99 20.90
N ASP A 210 -5.24 -6.26 21.57
CA ASP A 210 -6.63 -6.65 21.83
C ASP A 210 -7.64 -5.72 21.17
N GLY A 211 -8.75 -6.29 20.69
CA GLY A 211 -9.84 -5.59 20.02
C GLY A 211 -10.35 -6.32 18.76
N PRO A 212 -11.20 -5.67 17.97
CA PRO A 212 -11.68 -6.23 16.70
C PRO A 212 -10.53 -6.57 15.75
N LYS A 213 -10.60 -7.75 15.12
CA LYS A 213 -9.53 -8.24 14.22
C LYS A 213 -9.41 -7.46 12.93
N THR A 214 -10.47 -6.77 12.53
CA THR A 214 -10.53 -5.90 11.35
C THR A 214 -11.48 -4.75 11.63
N GLY A 215 -11.32 -3.64 10.91
CA GLY A 215 -12.27 -2.54 10.94
C GLY A 215 -11.67 -1.23 10.49
N TRP A 216 -12.39 -0.13 10.76
CA TRP A 216 -11.99 1.22 10.41
C TRP A 216 -11.76 2.08 11.64
N VAL A 217 -10.57 2.66 11.74
CA VAL A 217 -10.18 3.60 12.81
C VAL A 217 -9.77 4.94 12.23
N SER A 218 -9.76 5.99 13.06
CA SER A 218 -9.14 7.26 12.68
C SER A 218 -7.67 7.24 13.07
N ILE A 219 -6.77 7.70 12.19
CA ILE A 219 -5.34 7.81 12.51
C ILE A 219 -5.02 9.05 13.36
N ARG A 220 -5.89 10.06 13.32
CA ARG A 220 -5.84 11.27 14.16
C ARG A 220 -7.23 11.78 14.49
N LEU A 221 -7.35 12.51 15.60
CA LEU A 221 -8.55 13.23 15.98
C LEU A 221 -8.17 14.61 16.51
N SER A 222 -8.60 15.66 15.82
CA SER A 222 -8.13 17.03 16.04
C SER A 222 -6.59 17.06 16.00
N ASP A 223 -5.93 17.51 17.06
CA ASP A 223 -4.47 17.65 17.12
C ASP A 223 -3.78 16.43 17.75
N LYS A 224 -4.52 15.34 18.02
CA LYS A 224 -4.00 14.13 18.66
C LYS A 224 -3.85 13.01 17.64
N GLU A 225 -2.65 12.46 17.56
CA GLU A 225 -2.40 11.21 16.84
C GLU A 225 -2.98 10.03 17.61
N LEU A 226 -3.66 9.14 16.88
CA LEU A 226 -4.24 7.91 17.39
C LEU A 226 -3.47 6.69 16.89
N CYS A 227 -3.05 6.74 15.62
CA CYS A 227 -2.18 5.74 15.02
C CYS A 227 -1.02 6.43 14.30
N VAL A 228 0.18 5.87 14.44
CA VAL A 228 1.37 6.29 13.67
C VAL A 228 1.95 5.09 12.94
N LEU A 229 2.68 5.32 11.85
CA LEU A 229 3.43 4.25 11.21
C LEU A 229 4.42 3.65 12.20
N HIS A 230 4.62 2.33 12.13
CA HIS A 230 5.47 1.56 13.03
C HIS A 230 6.89 2.11 13.09
N GLU A 231 7.45 2.51 11.94
CA GLU A 231 8.78 3.11 11.85
C GLU A 231 8.86 4.53 12.45
N GLN A 232 7.71 5.20 12.56
CA GLN A 232 7.55 6.51 13.17
C GLN A 232 7.14 6.41 14.64
N CYS A 233 6.96 5.18 15.15
CA CYS A 233 6.56 4.94 16.53
C CYS A 233 7.67 5.42 17.48
N PRO A 234 7.42 6.47 18.26
CA PRO A 234 8.49 7.09 19.03
C PRO A 234 9.01 6.21 20.16
N THR A 235 8.21 5.24 20.62
CA THR A 235 8.61 4.22 21.59
C THR A 235 9.70 3.31 21.04
N GLN A 236 9.54 2.77 19.83
CA GLN A 236 10.51 1.79 19.31
C GLN A 236 11.88 2.40 18.99
N ARG A 237 11.92 3.63 18.48
CA ARG A 237 13.18 4.23 18.02
C ARG A 237 14.03 4.80 19.15
N LEU A 238 13.42 5.18 20.28
CA LEU A 238 14.10 5.91 21.34
C LEU A 238 14.07 5.22 22.69
N LEU A 239 13.25 4.18 22.95
CA LEU A 239 13.34 3.45 24.22
C LEU A 239 14.77 2.93 24.45
N GLY A 240 15.29 3.13 25.65
CA GLY A 240 16.65 2.75 26.01
C GLY A 240 17.75 3.59 25.37
N SER A 241 17.41 4.58 24.53
CA SER A 241 18.39 5.50 23.96
C SER A 241 18.72 6.64 24.92
N VAL A 242 19.97 7.11 24.86
CA VAL A 242 20.38 8.36 25.50
C VAL A 242 19.93 9.53 24.62
N VAL A 243 19.26 10.51 25.22
CA VAL A 243 18.73 11.67 24.52
C VAL A 243 19.14 12.97 25.20
N LYS A 244 19.26 14.03 24.41
CA LYS A 244 19.43 15.41 24.88
C LYS A 244 18.13 16.17 24.74
N ILE A 245 17.68 16.80 25.83
CA ILE A 245 16.46 17.62 25.86
C ILE A 245 16.72 18.99 25.25
N ARG A 246 15.81 19.50 24.41
CA ARG A 246 15.91 20.83 23.81
C ARG A 246 14.56 21.49 23.56
N GLY A 247 14.56 22.80 23.36
CA GLY A 247 13.43 23.56 22.80
C GLY A 247 12.23 23.72 23.74
N LEU A 248 12.34 23.39 25.03
CA LEU A 248 11.31 23.65 26.02
C LEU A 248 11.26 25.15 26.33
N GLN A 249 10.05 25.73 26.35
CA GLN A 249 9.84 27.18 26.47
C GLN A 249 9.33 27.62 27.85
N THR A 250 8.76 26.72 28.65
CA THR A 250 8.32 27.04 30.02
C THR A 250 9.53 27.26 30.92
N ASP A 251 9.41 28.08 31.97
CA ASP A 251 10.57 28.38 32.83
C ASP A 251 11.12 27.14 33.53
N ALA A 252 10.25 26.23 33.98
CA ALA A 252 10.65 24.91 34.47
C ALA A 252 11.29 24.03 33.38
N GLY A 253 10.83 24.14 32.14
CA GLY A 253 11.35 23.37 31.01
C GLY A 253 12.68 23.89 30.48
N LYS A 254 12.92 25.21 30.51
CA LYS A 254 14.18 25.82 30.07
C LYS A 254 15.37 25.30 30.85
N ALA A 255 15.20 25.05 32.15
CA ALA A 255 16.23 24.45 33.00
C ALA A 255 16.65 23.04 32.56
N LEU A 256 15.78 22.31 31.85
CA LEU A 256 16.05 20.97 31.33
C LEU A 256 16.69 20.99 29.93
N ASN A 257 16.64 22.11 29.21
CA ASN A 257 17.28 22.22 27.90
C ASN A 257 18.79 22.04 28.04
N GLY A 258 19.36 21.18 27.21
CA GLY A 258 20.77 20.83 27.25
C GLY A 258 21.10 19.62 28.12
N GLN A 259 20.20 19.22 29.03
CA GLN A 259 20.40 18.04 29.86
C GLN A 259 20.20 16.75 29.06
N GLU A 260 20.85 15.69 29.53
CA GLU A 260 20.83 14.37 28.93
C GLU A 260 20.15 13.37 29.86
N GLY A 261 19.57 12.33 29.29
CA GLY A 261 18.90 11.29 30.05
C GLY A 261 18.58 10.06 29.22
N LEU A 262 18.16 9.01 29.92
CA LEU A 262 17.75 7.74 29.33
C LEU A 262 16.23 7.72 29.13
N VAL A 263 15.79 7.34 27.94
CA VAL A 263 14.36 7.11 27.68
C VAL A 263 13.95 5.78 28.31
N GLN A 264 13.08 5.82 29.32
CA GLN A 264 12.62 4.64 30.05
C GLN A 264 11.34 4.06 29.45
N SER A 265 10.37 4.93 29.16
CA SER A 265 9.01 4.53 28.79
C SER A 265 8.33 5.62 27.98
N PHE A 266 7.08 5.37 27.58
CA PHE A 266 6.23 6.36 26.93
C PHE A 266 4.95 6.53 27.75
N ASP A 267 4.68 7.77 28.12
CA ASP A 267 3.42 8.17 28.73
C ASP A 267 2.38 8.30 27.62
N GLU A 268 1.61 7.23 27.41
CA GLU A 268 0.54 7.15 26.40
C GLU A 268 -0.52 8.24 26.62
N SER A 269 -0.81 8.62 27.87
CA SER A 269 -1.82 9.63 28.16
C SER A 269 -1.39 11.03 27.72
N LYS A 270 -0.09 11.33 27.87
CA LYS A 270 0.49 12.63 27.52
C LYS A 270 1.09 12.68 26.12
N GLN A 271 1.21 11.54 25.45
CA GLN A 271 1.93 11.38 24.19
C GLN A 271 3.37 11.90 24.29
N ARG A 272 4.09 11.47 25.33
CA ARG A 272 5.44 11.96 25.67
C ARG A 272 6.34 10.81 26.10
N LEU A 273 7.60 10.86 25.71
CA LEU A 273 8.61 9.95 26.23
C LEU A 273 8.99 10.36 27.65
N VAL A 274 9.09 9.37 28.53
CA VAL A 274 9.57 9.54 29.91
C VAL A 274 11.07 9.36 29.89
N VAL A 275 11.78 10.45 30.22
CA VAL A 275 13.24 10.50 30.25
C VAL A 275 13.70 10.62 31.69
N THR A 276 14.50 9.67 32.16
CA THR A 276 15.24 9.82 33.42
C THR A 276 16.45 10.70 33.16
N VAL A 277 16.40 11.93 33.66
CA VAL A 277 17.43 12.94 33.42
C VAL A 277 18.64 12.68 34.31
N TYR A 278 19.82 12.46 33.74
CA TYR A 278 21.00 12.00 34.49
C TYR A 278 21.46 12.96 35.59
N ALA A 279 21.42 14.27 35.32
CA ALA A 279 21.87 15.27 36.28
C ALA A 279 21.01 15.33 37.55
N THR A 280 19.75 14.91 37.48
CA THR A 280 18.79 15.03 38.60
C THR A 280 18.24 13.70 39.09
N GLY A 281 18.39 12.63 38.30
CA GLY A 281 17.74 11.34 38.52
C GLY A 281 16.22 11.36 38.37
N LYS A 282 15.61 12.51 37.99
CA LYS A 282 14.15 12.66 37.90
C LYS A 282 13.63 12.25 36.54
N GLU A 283 12.44 11.67 36.53
CA GLU A 283 11.70 11.38 35.31
C GLU A 283 10.97 12.61 34.80
N GLN A 284 11.10 12.87 33.50
CA GLN A 284 10.39 13.95 32.82
C GLN A 284 9.68 13.43 31.59
N ALA A 285 8.37 13.71 31.49
CA ALA A 285 7.60 13.47 30.27
C ALA A 285 7.87 14.61 29.25
N VAL A 286 8.57 14.30 28.18
CA VAL A 286 9.03 15.23 27.14
C VAL A 286 8.49 14.81 25.76
N LYS A 287 8.08 15.77 24.92
CA LYS A 287 7.69 15.48 23.54
C LYS A 287 8.90 14.99 22.76
N VAL A 288 8.69 14.04 21.86
CA VAL A 288 9.74 13.48 20.99
C VAL A 288 10.48 14.56 20.21
N THR A 289 9.77 15.57 19.71
CA THR A 289 10.35 16.71 18.98
C THR A 289 11.33 17.54 19.82
N ASN A 290 11.21 17.46 21.15
CA ASN A 290 12.09 18.10 22.12
C ASN A 290 13.26 17.19 22.56
N LEU A 291 13.45 16.02 21.92
CA LEU A 291 14.53 15.08 22.21
C LEU A 291 15.42 14.91 20.99
N ILE A 292 16.73 14.95 21.19
CA ILE A 292 17.74 14.62 20.18
C ILE A 292 18.44 13.33 20.61
N PRO A 293 18.42 12.25 19.80
CA PRO A 293 19.17 11.04 20.09
C PRO A 293 20.66 11.31 20.14
N LYS A 294 21.36 10.74 21.11
CA LYS A 294 22.82 10.68 21.12
C LYS A 294 23.27 9.31 20.59
N PRO A 295 24.31 9.28 19.75
CA PRO A 295 24.96 8.04 19.35
C PRO A 295 25.62 7.34 20.54
#